data_AF-A0A7J2MU86-F1
#
_entry.id   AF-A0A7J2MU86-F1
#
_cell.length_a   1.000
_cell.length_b   1.000
_cell.length_c   1.000
_cell.angle_alpha   90.00
_cell.angle_beta   90.00
_cell.angle_gamma   90.00
#
_symmetry.space_group_name_H-M   'P 1'
#
loop_
_entity.id
_entity.type
_entity.pdbx_description
1 polymer ?
#
loop_
_entity_poly.entity_id
_entity_poly.type
_entity_poly.pdbx_seq_one_letter_code
_entity_poly.pdbx_strand_id
1 'polypeptide(L)'
;MHILHYLSEVKPIEELPELKNLVVVSEEELKLAQMLIQKLSGEFDISKFKDHYTEKLKELIKAKLEGREIAVKEEEKEELAKSLVEALKSSLEMVEKKEKEEKKKEEVKEKAK
;
A
#
# COMPACT_ATOMS: atom_id res chain seq x y z
N MET A 1 18.95 15.44 13.72
CA MET A 1 19.79 16.15 12.73
C MET A 1 18.83 17.01 11.92
N HIS A 2 19.00 18.33 11.91
CA HIS A 2 18.10 19.24 11.18
C HIS A 2 18.85 19.79 9.96
N ILE A 3 18.18 19.79 8.82
CA ILE A 3 18.72 20.26 7.55
C ILE A 3 18.06 21.61 7.27
N LEU A 4 18.85 22.61 6.87
CA LEU A 4 18.30 23.88 6.40
C LEU A 4 17.89 23.73 4.94
N HIS A 5 16.63 24.02 4.66
CA HIS A 5 16.09 23.96 3.31
C HIS A 5 16.34 25.27 2.55
N TYR A 6 16.68 25.16 1.27
CA TYR A 6 16.74 26.31 0.38
C TYR A 6 15.34 26.77 -0.02
N LEU A 7 15.20 28.04 -0.41
CA LEU A 7 13.91 28.60 -0.85
C LEU A 7 13.27 27.80 -1.99
N SER A 8 14.08 27.21 -2.88
CA SER A 8 13.61 26.39 -4.01
C SER A 8 13.10 25.00 -3.61
N GLU A 9 13.45 24.50 -2.42
CA GLU A 9 13.01 23.19 -1.94
C GLU A 9 11.65 23.25 -1.24
N VAL A 10 11.22 24.44 -0.83
CA VAL A 10 9.94 24.68 -0.15
C VAL A 10 8.98 25.29 -1.16
N LYS A 11 7.92 24.56 -1.49
CA LYS A 11 6.83 25.11 -2.32
C LYS A 11 5.74 25.72 -1.43
N PRO A 12 5.33 26.97 -1.67
CA PRO A 12 4.22 27.57 -0.94
C PRO A 12 2.91 26.86 -1.29
N ILE A 13 2.01 26.76 -0.32
CA ILE A 13 0.75 26.00 -0.43
C ILE A 13 -0.15 26.63 -1.51
N GLU A 14 -0.06 27.94 -1.69
CA GLU A 14 -0.83 28.75 -2.64
C GLU A 14 -0.51 28.41 -4.10
N GLU A 15 0.67 27.88 -4.37
CA GLU A 15 1.10 27.42 -5.70
C GLU A 15 0.57 26.03 -6.06
N LEU A 16 -0.02 25.31 -5.09
CA LEU A 16 -0.57 23.97 -5.31
C LEU A 16 -2.05 24.09 -5.71
N PRO A 17 -2.39 23.98 -7.02
CA PRO A 17 -3.78 24.14 -7.49
C PRO A 17 -4.72 23.11 -6.87
N GLU A 18 -4.23 21.91 -6.54
CA GLU A 18 -5.00 20.83 -5.91
C GLU A 18 -5.46 21.18 -4.49
N LEU A 19 -4.73 22.06 -3.79
CA LEU A 19 -5.04 22.45 -2.41
C LEU A 19 -5.92 23.70 -2.32
N LYS A 20 -6.27 24.34 -3.45
CA LYS A 20 -7.14 25.52 -3.45
C LYS A 20 -8.59 25.19 -3.10
N ASN A 21 -9.01 23.95 -3.33
CA ASN A 21 -10.36 23.46 -3.08
C ASN A 21 -10.31 22.30 -2.09
N LEU A 22 -9.82 22.53 -0.88
CA LEU A 22 -9.85 21.52 0.18
C LEU A 22 -11.30 21.09 0.41
N VAL A 23 -11.57 19.82 0.11
CA VAL A 23 -12.88 19.21 0.33
C VAL A 23 -13.11 19.11 1.84
N VAL A 24 -14.25 19.62 2.30
CA VAL A 24 -14.69 19.42 3.69
C VAL A 24 -15.15 17.97 3.81
N VAL A 25 -14.40 17.17 4.55
CA VAL A 25 -14.68 15.74 4.77
C VAL A 25 -15.74 15.60 5.87
N SER A 26 -16.67 14.65 5.69
CA SER A 26 -17.68 14.36 6.71
C SER A 26 -17.10 13.60 7.92
N GLU A 27 -17.76 13.70 9.08
CA GLU A 27 -17.33 12.96 10.28
C GLU A 27 -17.41 11.44 10.10
N GLU A 28 -18.38 10.95 9.32
CA GLU A 28 -18.58 9.52 9.07
C GLU A 28 -17.42 8.94 8.25
N GLU A 29 -16.99 9.66 7.21
CA GLU A 29 -15.83 9.30 6.39
C GLU A 29 -14.53 9.32 7.21
N LEU A 30 -14.36 10.31 8.09
CA LEU A 30 -13.20 10.37 8.99
C LEU A 30 -13.14 9.18 9.94
N LYS A 31 -14.28 8.80 10.56
CA LYS A 31 -14.36 7.63 11.44
C LYS A 31 -14.01 6.34 10.69
N LEU A 32 -14.56 6.17 9.47
CA LEU A 32 -14.25 5.01 8.64
C LEU A 32 -12.75 4.94 8.29
N ALA A 33 -12.15 6.07 7.91
CA ALA A 33 -10.72 6.15 7.60
C ALA A 33 -9.84 5.81 8.81
N GLN A 34 -10.18 6.30 10.00
CA GLN A 34 -9.44 5.97 11.22
C GLN A 34 -9.49 4.48 11.55
N MET A 35 -10.67 3.85 11.43
CA MET A 35 -10.82 2.41 11.63
C MET A 35 -9.97 1.60 10.62
N LEU A 36 -9.94 2.03 9.36
CA LEU A 36 -9.11 1.40 8.32
C LEU A 36 -7.63 1.49 8.65
N ILE A 37 -7.16 2.68 9.02
CA ILE A 37 -5.76 2.90 9.40
C ILE A 37 -5.41 2.02 10.59
N GLN A 38 -6.24 1.97 11.63
CA GLN A 38 -5.96 1.15 12.82
C GLN A 38 -5.84 -0.34 12.49
N LYS A 39 -6.71 -0.88 11.63
CA LYS A 39 -6.66 -2.30 11.24
C LYS A 39 -5.47 -2.65 10.35
N LEU A 40 -5.03 -1.72 9.50
CA LEU A 40 -3.90 -1.94 8.58
C LEU A 40 -2.55 -1.49 9.16
N SER A 41 -2.57 -0.80 10.30
CA SER A 41 -1.37 -0.39 11.01
C SER A 41 -0.68 -1.59 11.64
N GLY A 42 0.64 -1.55 11.66
CA GLY A 42 1.49 -2.54 12.31
C GLY A 42 2.85 -1.94 12.63
N GLU A 43 3.75 -2.75 13.18
CA GLU A 43 5.11 -2.30 13.48
C GLU A 43 5.88 -2.01 12.19
N PHE A 44 6.50 -0.82 12.15
CA PHE A 44 7.35 -0.42 11.04
C PHE A 44 8.72 -1.08 11.15
N ASP A 45 8.99 -2.01 10.24
CA ASP A 45 10.29 -2.68 10.11
C ASP A 45 10.89 -2.36 8.74
N ILE A 46 11.98 -1.59 8.75
CA ILE A 46 12.71 -1.16 7.55
C ILE A 46 13.24 -2.36 6.76
N SER A 47 13.58 -3.45 7.44
CA SER A 47 14.19 -4.65 6.83
C SER A 47 13.24 -5.36 5.86
N LYS A 48 11.93 -5.11 5.95
CA LYS A 48 10.92 -5.69 5.06
C LYS A 48 10.89 -5.00 3.68
N PHE A 49 11.43 -3.80 3.56
CA PHE A 49 11.43 -3.04 2.31
C PHE A 49 12.65 -3.40 1.46
N LYS A 50 12.41 -3.72 0.19
CA LYS A 50 13.46 -4.08 -0.77
C LYS A 50 13.51 -3.08 -1.91
N ASP A 51 14.73 -2.83 -2.38
CA ASP A 51 14.96 -2.02 -3.58
C ASP A 51 14.70 -2.86 -4.83
N HIS A 52 13.43 -2.91 -5.23
CA HIS A 52 13.00 -3.60 -6.45
C HIS A 52 13.66 -3.06 -7.71
N TYR A 53 14.04 -1.78 -7.74
CA TYR A 53 14.73 -1.21 -8.89
C TYR A 53 16.11 -1.83 -9.04
N THR A 54 16.89 -1.85 -7.97
CA THR A 54 18.23 -2.44 -7.96
C THR A 54 18.19 -3.94 -8.20
N GLU A 55 17.20 -4.66 -7.64
CA GLU A 55 16.99 -6.08 -7.91
C GLU A 55 16.73 -6.34 -9.41
N LYS A 56 15.72 -5.68 -9.99
CA LYS A 56 15.39 -5.81 -11.42
C LYS A 56 16.57 -5.41 -12.30
N LEU A 57 17.30 -4.35 -11.97
CA LEU A 57 18.46 -3.92 -12.74
C LEU A 57 19.56 -5.00 -12.77
N LYS A 58 19.84 -5.65 -11.64
CA LYS A 58 20.80 -6.75 -11.58
C LYS A 58 20.36 -7.95 -12.41
N GLU A 59 19.07 -8.27 -12.41
CA GLU A 59 18.50 -9.32 -13.26
C GLU A 59 18.65 -8.98 -14.75
N LEU A 60 18.33 -7.73 -15.14
CA LEU A 60 18.50 -7.25 -16.51
C LEU A 60 19.95 -7.37 -16.99
N ILE A 61 20.91 -6.99 -16.13
CA ILE A 61 22.35 -7.08 -16.44
C ILE A 61 22.76 -8.55 -16.66
N LYS A 62 22.35 -9.47 -15.77
CA LYS A 62 22.66 -10.89 -15.89
C LYS A 62 22.08 -11.50 -17.15
N ALA A 63 20.81 -11.22 -17.45
CA ALA A 63 20.15 -11.74 -18.64
C ALA A 63 20.78 -11.21 -19.94
N LYS A 64 21.24 -9.93 -19.96
CA LYS A 64 22.03 -9.40 -21.09
C LYS A 64 23.40 -10.08 -21.23
N LEU A 65 24.09 -10.38 -20.13
CA LEU A 65 25.35 -11.14 -20.16
C LEU A 65 25.15 -12.56 -20.70
N GLU A 66 24.02 -13.19 -20.40
CA GLU A 66 23.62 -14.53 -20.88
C GLU A 66 23.04 -14.52 -22.31
N GLY A 67 22.97 -13.35 -22.97
CA GLY A 67 22.47 -13.21 -24.34
C GLY A 67 20.95 -13.39 -24.49
N ARG A 68 20.17 -13.25 -23.42
CA ARG A 68 18.71 -13.38 -23.44
C ARG A 68 18.03 -12.02 -23.61
N GLU A 69 17.11 -11.93 -24.56
CA GLU A 69 16.20 -10.79 -24.67
C GLU A 69 15.08 -10.91 -23.62
N ILE A 70 14.86 -9.82 -22.89
CA ILE A 70 13.93 -9.79 -21.77
C ILE A 70 12.67 -9.10 -22.29
N ALA A 71 11.63 -9.88 -22.55
CA ALA A 71 10.33 -9.34 -22.93
C ALA A 71 9.67 -8.69 -21.72
N VAL A 72 9.32 -7.41 -21.83
CA VAL A 72 8.53 -6.70 -20.82
C VAL A 72 7.12 -7.27 -20.88
N LYS A 73 6.70 -7.95 -19.81
CA LYS A 73 5.31 -8.41 -19.66
C LYS A 73 4.45 -7.18 -19.34
N GLU A 74 3.40 -6.95 -20.12
CA GLU A 74 2.40 -5.93 -19.78
C GLU A 74 1.76 -6.27 -18.43
N GLU A 75 1.73 -5.29 -17.53
CA GLU A 75 0.97 -5.39 -16.28
C GLU A 75 -0.52 -5.37 -16.63
N GLU A 76 -1.26 -6.38 -16.15
CA GLU A 76 -2.71 -6.41 -16.27
C GLU A 76 -3.30 -5.21 -15.52
N LYS A 77 -4.09 -4.41 -16.21
CA LYS A 77 -4.83 -3.31 -15.59
C LYS A 77 -5.92 -3.90 -14.70
N GLU A 78 -5.78 -3.72 -13.40
CA GLU A 78 -6.87 -4.01 -12.47
C GLU A 78 -8.07 -3.11 -12.80
N GLU A 79 -9.25 -3.70 -12.93
CA GLU A 79 -10.49 -2.95 -13.15
C GLU A 79 -10.83 -2.11 -11.91
N LEU A 80 -10.95 -0.80 -12.10
CA LEU A 80 -11.37 0.12 -11.04
C LEU A 80 -12.79 -0.23 -10.58
N ALA A 81 -12.95 -0.54 -9.30
CA ALA A 81 -14.25 -0.81 -8.70
C ALA A 81 -15.21 0.37 -8.90
N LYS A 82 -16.45 0.10 -9.33
CA LYS A 82 -17.48 1.08 -9.71
C LYS A 82 -17.92 2.00 -8.54
N SER A 83 -17.70 1.60 -7.29
CA SER A 83 -17.99 2.38 -6.08
C SER A 83 -16.94 2.14 -5.01
N LEU A 84 -16.15 3.18 -4.70
CA LEU A 84 -15.03 3.13 -3.77
C LEU A 84 -15.46 2.78 -2.33
N VAL A 85 -16.53 3.42 -1.82
CA VAL A 85 -16.96 3.24 -0.43
C VAL A 85 -17.49 1.83 -0.17
N GLU A 86 -18.19 1.26 -1.14
CA GLU A 86 -18.70 -0.11 -1.05
C GLU A 86 -17.55 -1.12 -1.10
N ALA A 87 -16.60 -0.94 -2.02
CA ALA A 87 -15.40 -1.77 -2.12
C ALA A 87 -14.57 -1.76 -0.82
N LEU A 88 -14.45 -0.59 -0.18
CA LEU A 88 -13.74 -0.45 1.10
C LEU A 88 -14.45 -1.20 2.24
N LYS A 89 -15.78 -1.10 2.32
CA LYS A 89 -16.58 -1.84 3.31
C LYS A 89 -16.47 -3.35 3.11
N SER A 90 -16.57 -3.83 1.87
CA SER A 90 -16.42 -5.25 1.56
C SER A 90 -15.01 -5.78 1.88
N SER A 91 -13.96 -4.98 1.63
CA SER A 91 -12.59 -5.38 1.97
C SER A 91 -12.40 -5.58 3.48
N LEU A 92 -13.02 -4.73 4.31
CA LEU A 92 -13.02 -4.87 5.77
C LEU A 92 -13.67 -6.17 6.25
N GLU A 93 -14.82 -6.54 5.68
CA GLU A 93 -15.53 -7.79 6.03
C GLU A 93 -14.71 -9.03 5.66
N MET A 94 -13.99 -8.98 4.55
CA MET A 94 -13.10 -10.07 4.11
C MET A 94 -11.91 -10.26 5.05
N VAL A 95 -11.31 -9.17 5.55
CA VAL A 95 -10.20 -9.22 6.52
C VAL A 95 -10.67 -9.82 7.84
N GLU A 96 -11.81 -9.38 8.38
CA GLU A 96 -12.36 -9.94 9.63
C GLU A 96 -12.71 -11.42 9.52
N LYS A 97 -13.19 -11.87 8.35
CA LYS A 97 -13.50 -13.27 8.11
C LYS A 97 -12.22 -14.12 8.04
N LYS A 98 -11.16 -13.63 7.40
CA LYS A 98 -9.85 -14.31 7.36
C LYS A 98 -9.25 -14.47 8.77
N GLU A 99 -9.27 -13.43 9.60
CA GLU A 99 -8.76 -13.51 10.98
C GLU A 99 -9.53 -14.55 11.82
N LYS A 100 -10.85 -14.64 11.65
CA LYS A 100 -11.68 -15.65 12.33
C LYS A 100 -11.38 -17.06 11.85
N GLU A 101 -11.10 -17.25 10.56
CA GLU A 101 -10.72 -18.56 10.00
C GLU A 101 -9.30 -18.99 10.38
N GLU A 102 -8.37 -18.06 10.52
CA GLU A 102 -7.00 -18.34 10.99
C GLU A 102 -6.98 -18.75 12.48
N LYS A 103 -7.71 -18.04 13.35
CA LYS A 103 -7.86 -18.42 14.77
C LYS A 103 -8.52 -19.79 14.95
N LYS A 104 -9.50 -20.13 14.12
CA LYS A 104 -10.15 -21.47 14.13
C LYS A 104 -9.22 -22.58 13.66
N LYS A 105 -8.25 -22.29 12.79
CA LYS A 105 -7.25 -23.27 12.32
C LYS A 105 -6.12 -23.49 13.33
N GLU A 106 -5.79 -22.49 14.16
CA GLU A 106 -4.86 -22.65 15.28
C GLU A 106 -5.45 -23.49 16.41
N GLU A 107 -6.70 -23.26 16.82
CA GLU A 107 -7.37 -24.04 17.87
C GLU A 107 -7.56 -25.54 17.52
N VAL A 108 -7.72 -25.86 16.23
CA VAL A 108 -7.85 -27.26 15.76
C VAL A 108 -6.49 -27.97 15.74
N LYS A 109 -5.38 -27.24 15.53
CA LYS A 109 -4.03 -27.82 15.60
C LYS A 109 -3.56 -28.05 17.04
N GLU A 110 -4.02 -27.23 17.98
CA GLU A 110 -3.70 -27.41 19.41
C GLU A 110 -4.44 -28.60 20.03
N LYS A 111 -5.67 -28.90 19.59
CA LYS A 111 -6.45 -30.07 20.06
C LYS A 111 -6.08 -31.40 19.38
N ALA A 112 -5.22 -31.37 18.37
CA ALA A 112 -4.76 -32.56 17.63
C ALA A 112 -3.33 -33.00 18.03
N LYS A 113 -2.75 -32.38 19.07
CA LYS A 113 -1.47 -32.74 19.69
C LYS A 113 -1.71 -33.26 21.10
#